data_AF-A0A0W8F6I6-F1
#
_entry.id   AF-A0A0W8F6I6-F1
#
_cell.length_a   1.000
_cell.length_b   1.000
_cell.length_c   1.000
_cell.angle_alpha   90.00
_cell.angle_beta   90.00
_cell.angle_gamma   90.00
#
_symmetry.space_group_name_H-M   'P 1'
#
loop_
_entity.id
_entity.type
_entity.pdbx_description
1 polymer ?
#
loop_
_entity_poly.entity_id
_entity_poly.type
_entity_poly.pdbx_seq_one_letter_code
_entity_poly.pdbx_strand_id
1 'polypeptide(L)' 'MDEKVYPKGIKISDNELKEINLTSDKFHGEWNYTIKPNKKIEFN' A
#
# COMPACT_ATOMS: atom_id res chain seq x y z
N MET A 1 -17.91 -18.90 -8.04
CA MET A 1 -17.85 -17.47 -8.41
C MET A 1 -17.50 -16.71 -7.15
N ASP A 2 -16.63 -15.69 -7.20
CA ASP A 2 -16.40 -14.83 -6.02
C ASP A 2 -17.61 -13.90 -5.84
N GLU A 3 -18.26 -13.97 -4.68
CA GLU A 3 -19.46 -13.21 -4.35
C GLU A 3 -19.15 -11.93 -3.55
N LYS A 4 -17.86 -11.66 -3.28
CA LYS A 4 -17.46 -10.49 -2.50
C LYS A 4 -17.71 -9.19 -3.24
N VAL A 5 -18.19 -8.20 -2.50
CA VAL A 5 -18.34 -6.82 -2.96
C VAL A 5 -17.04 -6.06 -2.72
N TYR A 6 -16.41 -5.61 -3.79
CA TYR A 6 -15.21 -4.78 -3.74
C TYR A 6 -15.58 -3.32 -3.98
N PRO A 7 -15.59 -2.48 -2.92
CA PRO A 7 -15.89 -1.07 -3.08
C PRO A 7 -14.85 -0.39 -3.97
N LYS A 8 -15.34 0.37 -4.96
CA LYS A 8 -14.49 1.14 -5.87
C LYS A 8 -14.30 2.56 -5.35
N GLY A 9 -13.18 3.18 -5.72
CA GLY A 9 -12.97 4.62 -5.52
C GLY A 9 -12.66 5.05 -4.09
N ILE A 10 -12.11 4.16 -3.27
CA ILE A 10 -11.56 4.56 -1.96
C ILE A 10 -10.36 5.47 -2.23
N LYS A 11 -10.53 6.77 -1.96
CA LYS A 11 -9.47 7.77 -2.07
C LYS A 11 -8.79 7.92 -0.71
N ILE A 12 -7.48 7.82 -0.70
CA ILE A 12 -6.63 8.15 0.45
C ILE A 12 -5.94 9.49 0.21
N SER A 13 -5.56 10.14 1.30
CA SER A 13 -4.77 11.37 1.25
C SER A 13 -3.30 11.10 0.92
N ASP A 14 -2.60 12.11 0.40
CA ASP A 14 -1.16 12.01 0.14
C ASP A 14 -0.35 11.71 1.40
N ASN A 15 -0.83 12.18 2.56
CA ASN A 15 -0.18 11.93 3.85
C ASN A 15 -0.29 10.47 4.25
N GLU A 16 -1.47 9.86 4.10
CA GLU A 16 -1.65 8.43 4.37
C GLU A 16 -0.79 7.56 3.44
N LEU A 17 -0.70 7.93 2.16
CA LEU A 17 0.15 7.21 1.20
C LEU A 17 1.65 7.31 1.57
N LYS A 18 2.11 8.45 2.07
CA LYS A 18 3.51 8.66 2.50
C LYS A 18 3.91 7.83 3.72
N GLU A 19 2.97 7.46 4.59
CA GLU A 19 3.24 6.60 5.75
C GLU A 19 3.47 5.12 5.36
N ILE A 20 3.17 4.75 4.11
CA ILE A 20 3.45 3.42 3.59
C ILE A 20 4.95 3.33 3.28
N ASN A 21 5.61 2.32 3.85
CA ASN A 21 6.99 1.97 3.52
C ASN A 21 7.07 1.27 2.15
N LEU A 22 6.75 2.02 1.11
CA LEU A 22 6.72 1.59 -0.28
C LEU A 22 8.03 1.98 -0.96
N THR A 23 8.60 1.05 -1.71
CA THR A 23 9.77 1.28 -2.58
C THR A 23 9.41 0.86 -3.99
N SER A 24 9.49 1.78 -4.95
CA SER A 24 9.31 1.48 -6.37
C SER A 24 10.51 0.75 -6.94
N ASP A 25 10.27 -0.17 -7.87
CA ASP A 25 11.33 -0.82 -8.63
C ASP A 25 11.91 0.12 -9.71
N LYS A 26 13.12 -0.18 -10.18
CA LYS A 26 13.73 0.54 -11.30
C LYS A 26 13.05 0.21 -12.63
N PHE A 27 12.54 -1.01 -12.78
CA PHE A 27 11.78 -1.44 -13.94
C PHE A 27 10.29 -1.30 -13.68
N HIS A 28 9.66 -0.30 -14.30
CA HIS A 28 8.24 0.01 -14.15
C HIS A 28 7.80 0.14 -12.69
N GLY A 29 8.45 1.02 -11.93
CA GLY A 29 8.18 1.24 -10.51
C GLY A 29 6.74 1.66 -10.17
N GLU A 30 6.00 2.14 -11.16
CA GLU A 30 4.58 2.45 -11.08
C GLU A 30 3.69 1.20 -10.97
N TRP A 31 4.18 0.04 -11.41
CA TRP A 31 3.49 -1.26 -11.29
C TRP A 31 4.21 -2.21 -10.35
N ASN A 32 5.55 -2.16 -10.37
CA ASN A 32 6.43 -3.03 -9.61
C ASN A 32 6.95 -2.28 -8.39
N TYR A 33 6.47 -2.66 -7.22
CA TYR A 33 6.88 -2.04 -5.97
C TYR A 33 6.89 -3.06 -4.82
N THR A 34 7.64 -2.73 -3.78
CA THR A 34 7.70 -3.51 -2.54
C THR A 34 7.12 -2.69 -1.40
N ILE A 35 6.20 -3.27 -0.63
CA ILE A 35 5.74 -2.71 0.64
C ILE A 35 6.42 -3.49 1.76
N LYS A 36 7.17 -2.79 2.61
CA LYS A 36 7.89 -3.39 3.74
C LYS A 36 7.09 -3.20 5.03
N PRO A 37 7.27 -4.09 6.02
CA PRO A 37 6.70 -3.88 7.35
C PRO A 37 7.14 -2.53 7.93
N ASN A 38 6.20 -1.82 8.54
CA ASN A 38 6.52 -0.69 9.38
C ASN A 38 6.96 -1.21 10.75
N LYS A 39 8.15 -0.78 11.23
CA LYS A 39 8.67 -1.13 12.56
C LYS A 39 7.81 -0.61 13.73
N LYS A 40 6.75 0.16 13.45
CA LYS A 40 5.92 0.84 14.45
C LYS A 40 4.99 -0.09 15.26
N ILE A 41 4.98 -1.40 15.03
CA ILE A 41 4.21 -2.32 15.87
C ILE A 41 5.14 -3.01 16.86
N GLU A 42 5.54 -2.26 17.89
CA GLU A 42 5.87 -2.89 19.18
C GLU A 42 4.53 -3.32 19.79
N PHE A 43 4.27 -4.62 19.79
CA PHE A 43 3.20 -5.18 20.61
C PHE A 43 3.73 -5.17 22.05
N ASN A 44 3.26 -4.21 22.86
CA ASN A 44 3.31 -4.32 24.32
C ASN A 44 2.24 -5.31 24.79
#